data_AF-A0A943UXW2-F1
#
_entry.id   AF-A0A943UXW2-F1
#
_cell.length_a   1.000
_cell.length_b   1.000
_cell.length_c   1.000
_cell.angle_alpha   90.00
_cell.angle_beta   90.00
_cell.angle_gamma   90.00
#
_symmetry.space_group_name_H-M   'P 1'
#
loop_
_entity.id
_entity.type
_entity.pdbx_description
1 polymer ?
#
loop_
_entity_poly.entity_id
_entity_poly.type
_entity_poly.pdbx_seq_one_letter_code
_entity_poly.pdbx_strand_id
1 'polypeptide(L)'
;MVHRPSPAVSFVGRHNSGKTTLLVKVIAELVSRGLNIGTVKHHGHPDFDIDYPGKDSFRHREAGSCDTVIVSPTRMARVTALEQEPSCAEVVASMPDHDLVIVEGYRQSGLPVIEVIRWANERDRAAAREFCETGSVRGAVPCAVVTDVDAVAQAALAGGMRVFSLDDVKGIADYLAETFARPFVTVAVQAGGESRRMGQSKATVPFLGAPLLARIVSRVAPAADELIVTTNEPDRLGFLDELDLDCPVRLVTDSYSERGALKGMATAFEAARGPIVAVVACDMVFASAPLIAEEAHMLHEGRFDAVVPCNKFGYEPFHAVYRKEPCLAAAHAAIERGEVRARDFFDSIDLGLFQRDDLRRAVPEGGCFINANTPDELSRIERSIEEDGDRGIACRR
;
A
#
# COMPACT_ATOMS: atom_id res chain seq x y z
N MET A 1 -14.93 -2.69 -2.44
CA MET A 1 -13.79 -2.31 -1.60
C MET A 1 -12.57 -2.20 -2.49
N VAL A 2 -11.79 -1.13 -2.33
CA VAL A 2 -10.48 -1.03 -2.96
C VAL A 2 -9.55 -1.87 -2.09
N HIS A 3 -8.98 -2.91 -2.68
CA HIS A 3 -8.07 -3.82 -1.99
C HIS A 3 -6.65 -3.40 -2.35
N ARG A 4 -5.83 -3.10 -1.34
CA ARG A 4 -4.40 -2.80 -1.52
C ARG A 4 -3.64 -4.11 -1.70
N PRO A 5 -2.80 -4.25 -2.74
CA PRO A 5 -1.95 -5.43 -2.88
C PRO A 5 -1.05 -5.60 -1.64
N SER A 6 -0.98 -6.83 -1.12
CA SER A 6 -0.11 -7.13 0.00
C SER A 6 1.27 -7.56 -0.53
N PRO A 7 2.37 -6.90 -0.12
CA PRO A 7 3.71 -7.39 -0.44
C PRO A 7 3.99 -8.70 0.29
N ALA A 8 4.91 -9.52 -0.24
CA ALA A 8 5.20 -10.82 0.33
C ALA A 8 6.69 -11.18 0.32
N VAL A 9 7.09 -11.93 1.35
CA VAL A 9 8.45 -12.45 1.51
C VAL A 9 8.41 -13.93 1.90
N SER A 10 9.29 -14.72 1.34
CA SER A 10 9.35 -16.17 1.58
C SER A 10 10.46 -16.54 2.55
N PHE A 11 10.10 -17.29 3.59
CA PHE A 11 11.05 -17.98 4.47
C PHE A 11 11.17 -19.44 4.06
N VAL A 12 12.38 -19.83 3.68
CA VAL A 12 12.69 -21.18 3.19
C VAL A 12 13.80 -21.80 4.02
N GLY A 13 13.96 -23.11 3.89
CA GLY A 13 14.93 -23.90 4.63
C GLY A 13 14.48 -25.34 4.69
N ARG A 14 15.37 -26.27 5.06
CA ARG A 14 15.01 -27.69 5.05
C ARG A 14 13.95 -28.02 6.10
N HIS A 15 13.30 -29.17 5.95
CA HIS A 15 12.43 -29.69 6.99
C HIS A 15 13.19 -29.73 8.33
N ASN A 16 12.55 -29.31 9.42
CA ASN A 16 13.14 -29.14 10.76
C ASN A 16 14.27 -28.08 10.89
N SER A 17 14.38 -27.12 9.97
CA SER A 17 15.34 -26.01 10.13
C SER A 17 14.95 -24.99 11.23
N GLY A 18 13.74 -25.08 11.79
CA GLY A 18 13.23 -24.16 12.82
C GLY A 18 12.39 -22.99 12.30
N LYS A 19 12.06 -22.97 10.99
CA LYS A 19 11.24 -21.92 10.36
C LYS A 19 9.98 -21.57 11.14
N THR A 20 9.11 -22.54 11.39
CA THR A 20 7.83 -22.29 12.07
C THR A 20 8.05 -21.64 13.44
N THR A 21 9.04 -22.11 14.21
CA THR A 21 9.38 -21.54 15.52
C THR A 21 9.89 -20.11 15.41
N LEU A 22 10.76 -19.83 14.43
CA LEU A 22 11.26 -18.49 14.15
C LEU A 22 10.10 -17.55 13.73
N LEU A 23 9.30 -17.98 12.76
CA LEU A 23 8.20 -17.19 12.20
C LEU A 23 7.16 -16.82 13.24
N VAL A 24 6.79 -17.74 14.15
CA VAL A 24 5.87 -17.41 15.25
C VAL A 24 6.39 -16.23 16.09
N LYS A 25 7.69 -16.19 16.39
CA LYS A 25 8.29 -15.08 17.15
C LYS A 25 8.32 -13.79 16.34
N VAL A 26 8.73 -13.86 15.07
CA VAL A 26 8.81 -12.69 14.16
C VAL A 26 7.43 -12.09 13.89
N ILE A 27 6.42 -12.93 13.62
CA ILE A 27 5.04 -12.48 13.43
C ILE A 27 4.53 -11.80 14.69
N ALA A 28 4.76 -12.38 15.88
CA ALA A 28 4.35 -11.77 17.14
C ALA A 28 5.01 -10.40 17.36
N GLU A 29 6.30 -10.26 17.05
CA GLU A 29 7.02 -8.99 17.12
C GLU A 29 6.44 -7.96 16.14
N LEU A 30 6.20 -8.32 14.87
CA LEU A 30 5.61 -7.42 13.87
C LEU A 30 4.19 -6.97 14.24
N VAL A 31 3.34 -7.90 14.70
CA VAL A 31 1.97 -7.57 15.16
C VAL A 31 2.02 -6.68 16.40
N SER A 32 2.97 -6.89 17.32
CA SER A 32 3.13 -6.02 18.50
C SER A 32 3.50 -4.56 18.15
N ARG A 33 4.05 -4.34 16.96
CA ARG A 33 4.35 -3.02 16.39
C ARG A 33 3.16 -2.41 15.64
N GLY A 34 2.02 -3.09 15.60
CA GLY A 34 0.80 -2.65 14.93
C GLY A 34 0.69 -3.03 13.46
N LEU A 35 1.58 -3.86 12.93
CA LEU A 35 1.47 -4.31 11.54
C LEU A 35 0.39 -5.39 11.38
N ASN A 36 -0.39 -5.28 10.31
CA ASN A 36 -1.31 -6.31 9.85
C ASN A 36 -0.55 -7.37 9.03
N ILE A 37 -0.32 -8.55 9.61
CA ILE A 37 0.50 -9.60 8.99
C ILE A 37 -0.37 -10.76 8.50
N GLY A 38 -0.25 -11.06 7.20
CA GLY A 38 -0.81 -12.27 6.60
C GLY A 38 0.22 -13.41 6.61
N THR A 39 -0.25 -14.66 6.60
CA THR A 39 0.65 -15.82 6.53
C THR A 39 0.18 -16.84 5.52
N VAL A 40 1.10 -17.33 4.69
CA VAL A 40 0.88 -18.48 3.82
C VAL A 40 1.81 -19.60 4.30
N LYS A 41 1.27 -20.80 4.48
CA LYS A 41 2.07 -21.98 4.78
C LYS A 41 1.91 -23.00 3.67
N HIS A 42 2.98 -23.22 2.92
CA HIS A 42 2.97 -24.20 1.84
C HIS A 42 3.34 -25.58 2.37
N HIS A 43 2.46 -26.55 2.10
CA HIS A 43 2.69 -27.95 2.38
C HIS A 43 2.78 -28.71 1.06
N GLY A 44 3.97 -29.21 0.71
CA GLY A 44 4.20 -29.93 -0.55
C GLY A 44 3.63 -31.36 -0.60
N HIS A 45 2.69 -31.71 0.30
CA HIS A 45 2.00 -33.00 0.29
C HIS A 45 0.56 -32.78 -0.17
N PRO A 46 0.02 -33.64 -1.06
CA PRO A 46 -1.30 -33.45 -1.67
C PRO A 46 -2.45 -33.56 -0.67
N ASP A 47 -2.23 -34.22 0.46
CA ASP A 47 -3.27 -34.54 1.43
C ASP A 47 -3.14 -33.66 2.68
N PHE A 48 -3.73 -32.47 2.64
CA PHE A 48 -4.05 -31.72 3.85
C PHE A 48 -5.55 -31.47 3.91
N ASP A 49 -6.17 -31.78 5.06
CA ASP A 49 -7.58 -31.46 5.30
C ASP A 49 -7.71 -30.72 6.62
N ILE A 50 -8.54 -29.68 6.60
CA ILE A 50 -8.87 -28.83 7.74
C ILE A 50 -10.33 -28.99 8.17
N ASP A 51 -11.14 -29.70 7.39
CA ASP A 51 -12.56 -29.94 7.66
C ASP A 51 -12.82 -31.46 7.54
N TYR A 52 -13.30 -32.07 8.62
CA TYR A 52 -13.24 -33.52 8.83
C TYR A 52 -14.62 -34.20 8.81
N PRO A 53 -14.69 -35.52 8.54
CA PRO A 53 -15.93 -36.28 8.60
C PRO A 53 -16.77 -36.05 9.86
N GLY A 54 -18.09 -35.89 9.68
CA GLY A 54 -19.05 -35.66 10.77
C GLY A 54 -19.37 -34.19 11.06
N LYS A 55 -18.75 -33.24 10.36
CA LYS A 55 -19.17 -31.82 10.35
C LYS A 55 -20.15 -31.54 9.21
N ASP A 56 -21.04 -30.57 9.38
CA ASP A 56 -22.00 -30.20 8.32
C ASP A 56 -21.29 -29.61 7.09
N SER A 57 -20.22 -28.83 7.30
CA SER A 57 -19.32 -28.35 6.23
C SER A 57 -18.72 -29.49 5.41
N PHE A 58 -18.30 -30.57 6.07
CA PHE A 58 -17.77 -31.75 5.39
C PHE A 58 -18.84 -32.42 4.53
N ARG A 59 -20.05 -32.57 5.08
CA ARG A 59 -21.20 -33.15 4.36
C ARG A 59 -21.59 -32.32 3.13
N HIS A 60 -21.46 -30.99 3.19
CA HIS A 60 -21.68 -30.12 2.02
C HIS A 60 -20.66 -30.41 0.90
N ARG A 61 -19.38 -30.62 1.26
CA ARG A 61 -18.32 -30.96 0.32
C ARG A 61 -18.53 -32.35 -0.30
N GLU A 62 -18.87 -33.35 0.52
CA GLU A 62 -19.22 -34.70 0.04
C GLU A 62 -20.43 -34.70 -0.89
N ALA A 63 -21.38 -33.79 -0.68
CA ALA A 63 -22.52 -33.61 -1.58
C ALA A 63 -22.15 -32.93 -2.92
N GLY A 64 -20.90 -32.51 -3.10
CA GLY A 64 -20.37 -31.92 -4.33
C GLY A 64 -20.13 -30.41 -4.28
N SER A 65 -20.20 -29.77 -3.11
CA SER A 65 -19.84 -28.35 -3.00
C SER A 65 -18.34 -28.16 -3.22
N CYS A 66 -17.97 -27.40 -4.25
CA CYS A 66 -16.58 -27.05 -4.57
C CYS A 66 -16.05 -25.88 -3.74
N ASP A 67 -16.92 -25.15 -3.03
CA ASP A 67 -16.53 -24.00 -2.22
C ASP A 67 -17.43 -23.90 -0.98
N THR A 68 -16.83 -24.01 0.20
CA THR A 68 -17.55 -24.00 1.48
C THR A 68 -16.96 -22.96 2.40
N VAL A 69 -17.79 -22.01 2.85
CA VAL A 69 -17.41 -20.95 3.78
C VAL A 69 -18.08 -21.17 5.13
N ILE A 70 -17.27 -21.23 6.19
CA ILE A 70 -17.69 -21.35 7.59
C ILE A 70 -17.44 -19.99 8.25
N VAL A 71 -18.49 -19.34 8.77
CA VAL A 71 -18.40 -18.02 9.40
C VAL A 71 -18.90 -18.08 10.85
N SER A 72 -18.23 -17.34 11.72
CA SER A 72 -18.62 -17.02 13.09
C SER A 72 -18.37 -15.52 13.34
N PRO A 73 -18.85 -14.94 14.44
CA PRO A 73 -18.63 -13.51 14.75
C PRO A 73 -17.16 -13.08 14.78
N THR A 74 -16.21 -14.01 14.96
CA THR A 74 -14.78 -13.69 15.12
C THR A 74 -13.87 -14.39 14.12
N ARG A 75 -14.38 -15.31 13.31
CA ARG A 75 -13.55 -16.17 12.43
C ARG A 75 -14.31 -16.59 11.20
N MET A 76 -13.58 -16.69 10.09
CA MET A 76 -14.03 -17.27 8.84
C MET A 76 -13.01 -18.33 8.40
N ALA A 77 -13.49 -19.43 7.84
CA ALA A 77 -12.69 -20.41 7.11
C ALA A 77 -13.34 -20.68 5.76
N ARG A 78 -12.54 -20.77 4.70
CA ARG A 78 -13.00 -21.12 3.36
C ARG A 78 -12.22 -22.35 2.89
N VAL A 79 -12.95 -23.36 2.44
CA VAL A 79 -12.39 -24.58 1.86
C VAL A 79 -12.85 -24.62 0.41
N THR A 80 -11.89 -24.49 -0.51
CA THR A 80 -12.14 -24.50 -1.95
C THR A 80 -11.44 -25.71 -2.56
N ALA A 81 -12.18 -26.51 -3.32
CA ALA A 81 -11.62 -27.59 -4.11
C ALA A 81 -10.82 -27.00 -5.29
N LEU A 82 -9.58 -27.43 -5.45
CA LEU A 82 -8.67 -26.93 -6.47
C LEU A 82 -8.43 -28.02 -7.51
N GLU A 83 -8.58 -27.70 -8.80
CA GLU A 83 -8.21 -28.61 -9.89
C GLU A 83 -6.68 -28.66 -10.08
N GLN A 84 -6.00 -27.55 -9.80
CA GLN A 84 -4.56 -27.38 -9.92
C GLN A 84 -4.05 -26.56 -8.73
N GLU A 85 -2.80 -26.80 -8.35
CA GLU A 85 -2.15 -26.05 -7.28
C GLU A 85 -1.92 -24.59 -7.74
N PRO A 86 -2.42 -23.58 -6.99
CA PRO A 86 -2.20 -22.19 -7.32
C PRO A 86 -0.74 -21.81 -7.13
N SER A 87 -0.28 -20.90 -7.96
CA SER A 87 1.00 -20.23 -7.78
C SER A 87 1.02 -19.42 -6.49
N CYS A 88 2.22 -19.19 -5.93
CA CYS A 88 2.37 -18.35 -4.75
C CYS A 88 1.80 -16.93 -4.96
N ALA A 89 1.90 -16.39 -6.17
CA ALA A 89 1.36 -15.07 -6.51
C ALA A 89 -0.17 -15.04 -6.44
N GLU A 90 -0.85 -16.07 -6.94
CA GLU A 90 -2.32 -16.19 -6.86
C GLU A 90 -2.80 -16.30 -5.41
N VAL A 91 -2.09 -17.07 -4.58
CA VAL A 91 -2.40 -17.19 -3.15
C VAL A 91 -2.24 -15.85 -2.43
N VAL A 92 -1.13 -15.15 -2.63
CA VAL A 92 -0.88 -13.83 -2.01
C VAL A 92 -1.89 -12.79 -2.50
N ALA A 93 -2.24 -12.77 -3.79
CA ALA A 93 -3.24 -11.86 -4.34
C ALA A 93 -4.64 -12.07 -3.74
N SER A 94 -4.94 -13.26 -3.23
CA SER A 94 -6.19 -13.54 -2.52
C SER A 94 -6.23 -12.99 -1.08
N MET A 95 -5.12 -12.42 -0.58
CA MET A 95 -4.95 -11.89 0.78
C MET A 95 -4.61 -10.39 0.75
N PRO A 96 -5.46 -9.51 0.20
CA PRO A 96 -5.19 -8.07 0.15
C PRO A 96 -5.19 -7.41 1.54
N ASP A 97 -4.79 -6.15 1.59
CA ASP A 97 -4.87 -5.25 2.76
C ASP A 97 -4.02 -5.67 3.98
N HIS A 98 -3.02 -6.52 3.77
CA HIS A 98 -2.00 -6.80 4.79
C HIS A 98 -0.79 -5.91 4.54
N ASP A 99 -0.14 -5.49 5.62
CA ASP A 99 1.09 -4.72 5.54
C ASP A 99 2.22 -5.58 4.98
N LEU A 100 2.21 -6.89 5.29
CA LEU A 100 3.14 -7.88 4.76
C LEU A 100 2.53 -9.28 4.86
N VAL A 101 2.70 -10.09 3.82
CA VAL A 101 2.42 -11.53 3.83
C VAL A 101 3.72 -12.31 3.98
N ILE A 102 3.80 -13.12 5.04
CA ILE A 102 4.94 -14.01 5.28
C ILE A 102 4.61 -15.40 4.75
N VAL A 103 5.40 -15.87 3.80
CA VAL A 103 5.23 -17.18 3.16
C VAL A 103 6.23 -18.17 3.75
N GLU A 104 5.77 -19.20 4.46
CA GLU A 104 6.58 -20.34 4.85
C GLU A 104 6.58 -21.38 3.72
N GLY A 105 7.66 -21.44 2.93
CA GLY A 105 7.78 -22.34 1.78
C GLY A 105 7.78 -21.62 0.43
N TYR A 106 7.37 -22.30 -0.65
CA TYR A 106 7.43 -21.77 -2.03
C TYR A 106 8.81 -21.18 -2.44
N ARG A 107 9.88 -21.99 -2.42
CA ARG A 107 11.24 -21.53 -2.81
C ARG A 107 11.33 -20.97 -4.24
N GLN A 108 10.54 -21.51 -5.17
CA GLN A 108 10.51 -21.08 -6.58
C GLN A 108 9.31 -20.16 -6.85
N SER A 109 8.91 -19.33 -5.88
CA SER A 109 7.78 -18.40 -6.00
C SER A 109 8.07 -17.18 -6.86
N GLY A 110 9.34 -16.80 -7.04
CA GLY A 110 9.72 -15.48 -7.56
C GLY A 110 9.67 -14.36 -6.51
N LEU A 111 9.27 -14.66 -5.26
CA LEU A 111 9.33 -13.71 -4.15
C LEU A 111 10.76 -13.53 -3.64
N PRO A 112 11.07 -12.42 -2.95
CA PRO A 112 12.28 -12.31 -2.14
C PRO A 112 12.36 -13.46 -1.12
N VAL A 113 13.53 -14.09 -1.04
CA VAL A 113 13.74 -15.31 -0.25
C VAL A 113 14.69 -15.05 0.92
N ILE A 114 14.27 -15.43 2.13
CA ILE A 114 15.10 -15.49 3.33
C ILE A 114 15.40 -16.96 3.64
N GLU A 115 16.68 -17.33 3.61
CA GLU A 115 17.12 -18.69 3.85
C GLU A 115 17.41 -18.93 5.34
N VAL A 116 16.78 -19.95 5.93
CA VAL A 116 17.04 -20.41 7.30
C VAL A 116 17.92 -21.66 7.27
N ILE A 117 19.18 -21.53 7.69
CA ILE A 117 20.18 -22.61 7.74
C ILE A 117 20.64 -22.81 9.18
N ARG A 118 20.37 -24.00 9.74
CA ARG A 118 20.72 -24.34 11.11
C ARG A 118 21.70 -25.52 11.19
N TRP A 119 22.85 -25.35 11.84
CA TRP A 119 23.88 -26.39 11.98
C TRP A 119 23.37 -27.69 12.62
N ALA A 120 22.50 -27.54 13.62
CA ALA A 120 21.91 -28.66 14.35
C ALA A 120 21.04 -29.57 13.45
N ASN A 121 20.60 -29.09 12.29
CA ASN A 121 19.86 -29.88 11.32
C ASN A 121 20.80 -30.46 10.26
N GLU A 122 20.94 -31.79 10.21
CA GLU A 122 21.83 -32.46 9.26
C GLU A 122 21.53 -32.12 7.80
N ARG A 123 20.24 -31.93 7.46
CA ARG A 123 19.81 -31.56 6.10
C ARG A 123 20.28 -30.16 5.71
N ASP A 124 20.39 -29.25 6.67
CA ASP A 124 20.87 -27.89 6.43
C ASP A 124 22.39 -27.86 6.24
N ARG A 125 23.15 -28.83 6.73
CA ARG A 125 24.62 -28.87 6.51
C ARG A 125 25.00 -29.03 5.05
N ALA A 126 24.21 -29.75 4.26
CA ALA A 126 24.41 -29.84 2.82
C ALA A 126 24.06 -28.51 2.12
N ALA A 127 22.97 -27.86 2.54
CA ALA A 127 22.58 -26.55 2.05
C ALA A 127 23.61 -25.47 2.41
N ALA A 128 24.22 -25.55 3.60
CA ALA A 128 25.28 -24.65 4.04
C ALA A 128 26.51 -24.73 3.12
N ARG A 129 26.95 -25.94 2.75
CA ARG A 129 28.06 -26.12 1.81
C ARG A 129 27.74 -25.54 0.43
N GLU A 130 26.58 -25.88 -0.10
CA GLU A 130 26.08 -25.35 -1.38
C GLU A 130 26.02 -23.82 -1.37
N PHE A 131 25.52 -23.23 -0.29
CA PHE A 131 25.44 -21.79 -0.12
C PHE A 131 26.83 -21.15 -0.05
N CYS A 132 27.76 -21.71 0.72
CA CYS A 132 29.13 -21.19 0.80
C CYS A 132 29.87 -21.24 -0.55
N GLU A 133 29.59 -22.25 -1.38
CA GLU A 133 30.21 -22.41 -2.70
C GLU A 133 29.59 -21.49 -3.77
N THR A 134 28.28 -21.28 -3.72
CA THR A 134 27.53 -20.66 -4.84
C THR A 134 26.79 -19.37 -4.49
N GLY A 135 26.68 -19.02 -3.20
CA GLY A 135 25.82 -17.95 -2.70
C GLY A 135 24.32 -18.25 -2.82
N SER A 136 23.94 -19.49 -3.12
CA SER A 136 22.57 -19.90 -3.37
C SER A 136 22.25 -21.27 -2.75
N VAL A 137 20.97 -21.56 -2.54
CA VAL A 137 20.52 -22.91 -2.18
C VAL A 137 19.44 -23.33 -3.18
N ARG A 138 19.70 -24.42 -3.90
CA ARG A 138 18.91 -24.91 -5.03
C ARG A 138 18.71 -23.85 -6.12
N GLY A 139 19.75 -23.08 -6.39
CA GLY A 139 19.75 -22.04 -7.44
C GLY A 139 18.97 -20.77 -7.10
N ALA A 140 18.37 -20.67 -5.90
CA ALA A 140 17.74 -19.43 -5.43
C ALA A 140 18.75 -18.62 -4.60
N VAL A 141 19.01 -17.38 -5.01
CA VAL A 141 19.84 -16.42 -4.26
C VAL A 141 18.95 -15.71 -3.24
N PRO A 142 19.20 -15.87 -1.93
CA PRO A 142 18.40 -15.20 -0.92
C PRO A 142 18.76 -13.71 -0.80
N CYS A 143 17.80 -12.89 -0.36
CA CYS A 143 18.05 -11.49 0.01
C CYS A 143 18.64 -11.36 1.43
N ALA A 144 18.39 -12.34 2.30
CA ALA A 144 18.98 -12.44 3.63
C ALA A 144 19.09 -13.90 4.11
N VAL A 145 19.95 -14.13 5.09
CA VAL A 145 20.16 -15.45 5.69
C VAL A 145 19.97 -15.40 7.20
N VAL A 146 19.23 -16.35 7.75
CA VAL A 146 19.15 -16.60 9.19
C VAL A 146 19.93 -17.86 9.51
N THR A 147 21.03 -17.74 10.25
CA THR A 147 21.93 -18.88 10.49
C THR A 147 22.69 -18.82 11.81
N ASP A 148 23.06 -20.00 12.31
CA ASP A 148 24.03 -20.22 13.38
C ASP A 148 25.37 -20.81 12.85
N VAL A 149 25.58 -20.79 11.53
CA VAL A 149 26.79 -21.31 10.87
C VAL A 149 27.68 -20.15 10.42
N ASP A 150 28.82 -19.96 11.08
CA ASP A 150 29.74 -18.86 10.80
C ASP A 150 30.18 -18.78 9.33
N ALA A 151 30.49 -19.93 8.71
CA ALA A 151 30.91 -19.98 7.31
C ALA A 151 29.81 -19.46 6.34
N VAL A 152 28.54 -19.73 6.66
CA VAL A 152 27.38 -19.24 5.89
C VAL A 152 27.22 -17.74 6.12
N ALA A 153 27.32 -17.29 7.36
CA ALA A 153 27.27 -15.87 7.69
C ALA A 153 28.33 -15.06 6.93
N GLN A 154 29.58 -15.52 6.92
CA GLN A 154 30.67 -14.86 6.20
C GLN A 154 30.45 -14.84 4.69
N ALA A 155 29.99 -15.96 4.10
CA ALA A 155 29.69 -16.03 2.67
C ALA A 155 28.54 -15.08 2.28
N ALA A 156 27.48 -15.00 3.09
CA ALA A 156 26.35 -14.11 2.87
C ALA A 156 26.77 -12.64 2.93
N LEU A 157 27.56 -12.25 3.94
CA LEU A 157 28.10 -10.88 4.07
C LEU A 157 29.01 -10.52 2.89
N ALA A 158 29.86 -11.44 2.43
CA ALA A 158 30.71 -11.23 1.25
C ALA A 158 29.88 -11.04 -0.04
N GLY A 159 28.69 -11.63 -0.10
CA GLY A 159 27.70 -11.44 -1.16
C GLY A 159 26.82 -10.20 -0.98
N GLY A 160 27.03 -9.39 0.05
CA GLY A 160 26.22 -8.19 0.34
C GLY A 160 24.83 -8.46 0.94
N MET A 161 24.58 -9.66 1.43
CA MET A 161 23.30 -10.05 2.03
C MET A 161 23.27 -9.68 3.52
N ARG A 162 22.06 -9.45 4.06
CA ARG A 162 21.86 -9.33 5.51
C ARG A 162 21.94 -10.70 6.18
N VAL A 163 22.53 -10.76 7.36
CA VAL A 163 22.66 -11.99 8.16
C VAL A 163 22.09 -11.77 9.54
N PHE A 164 21.26 -12.72 9.99
CA PHE A 164 20.65 -12.71 11.32
C PHE A 164 20.95 -14.02 12.05
N SER A 165 21.03 -13.95 13.37
CA SER A 165 21.02 -15.15 14.20
C SER A 165 19.59 -15.70 14.34
N LEU A 166 19.43 -16.96 14.73
CA LEU A 166 18.12 -17.59 14.96
C LEU A 166 17.30 -16.93 16.08
N ASP A 167 17.95 -16.18 16.97
CA ASP A 167 17.33 -15.49 18.10
C ASP A 167 17.19 -13.97 17.86
N ASP A 168 17.67 -13.44 16.74
CA ASP A 168 17.56 -12.02 16.38
C ASP A 168 16.20 -11.67 15.79
N VAL A 169 15.15 -11.91 16.57
CA VAL A 169 13.75 -11.67 16.17
C VAL A 169 13.52 -10.20 15.84
N LYS A 170 14.13 -9.29 16.61
CA LYS A 170 13.97 -7.84 16.42
C LYS A 170 14.65 -7.37 15.15
N GLY A 171 15.91 -7.77 14.90
CA GLY A 171 16.61 -7.40 13.67
C GLY A 171 15.94 -7.94 12.41
N ILE A 172 15.37 -9.15 12.48
CA ILE A 172 14.57 -9.70 11.39
C ILE A 172 13.29 -8.87 11.20
N ALA A 173 12.55 -8.55 12.27
CA ALA A 173 11.34 -7.76 12.18
C ALA A 173 11.60 -6.33 11.65
N ASP A 174 12.69 -5.68 12.08
CA ASP A 174 13.13 -4.38 11.57
C ASP A 174 13.38 -4.46 10.07
N TYR A 175 14.16 -5.44 9.63
CA TYR A 175 14.44 -5.64 8.21
C TYR A 175 13.17 -5.89 7.39
N LEU A 176 12.26 -6.73 7.88
CA LEU A 176 11.01 -7.03 7.19
C LEU A 176 10.12 -5.80 7.04
N ALA A 177 9.95 -5.03 8.12
CA ALA A 177 9.13 -3.82 8.12
C ALA A 177 9.72 -2.72 7.23
N GLU A 178 11.03 -2.54 7.24
CA GLU A 178 11.71 -1.51 6.44
C GLU A 178 11.76 -1.83 4.95
N THR A 179 11.85 -3.12 4.61
CA THR A 179 12.20 -3.56 3.24
C THR A 179 11.00 -4.09 2.46
N PHE A 180 10.06 -4.74 3.14
CA PHE A 180 8.99 -5.47 2.45
C PHE A 180 7.60 -5.05 2.89
N ALA A 181 7.42 -4.50 4.10
CA ALA A 181 6.09 -4.02 4.47
C ALA A 181 5.67 -2.86 3.58
N ARG A 182 4.39 -2.81 3.24
CA ARG A 182 3.84 -1.71 2.45
C ARG A 182 4.15 -0.38 3.15
N PRO A 183 4.42 0.70 2.41
CA PRO A 183 4.70 1.97 3.03
C PRO A 183 3.47 2.52 3.77
N PHE A 184 3.72 3.22 4.87
CA PHE A 184 2.70 4.03 5.53
C PHE A 184 2.39 5.26 4.68
N VAL A 185 1.15 5.40 4.21
CA VAL A 185 0.72 6.51 3.34
C VAL A 185 -0.16 7.48 4.12
N THR A 186 0.30 8.73 4.22
CA THR A 186 -0.57 9.84 4.58
C THR A 186 -1.27 10.35 3.33
N VAL A 187 -2.60 10.38 3.31
CA VAL A 187 -3.34 11.06 2.24
C VAL A 187 -3.75 12.44 2.74
N ALA A 188 -3.37 13.47 2.01
CA ALA A 188 -3.66 14.86 2.30
C ALA A 188 -4.63 15.42 1.27
N VAL A 189 -5.86 15.74 1.70
CA VAL A 189 -6.84 16.42 0.85
C VAL A 189 -6.74 17.92 1.06
N GLN A 190 -6.35 18.64 0.02
CA GLN A 190 -6.19 20.09 0.07
C GLN A 190 -7.53 20.80 -0.16
N ALA A 191 -8.13 21.26 0.93
CA ALA A 191 -9.40 21.99 0.96
C ALA A 191 -9.24 23.53 0.94
N GLY A 192 -8.01 24.04 0.78
CA GLY A 192 -7.70 25.46 0.70
C GLY A 192 -7.60 25.99 -0.73
N GLY A 193 -8.58 26.80 -1.17
CA GLY A 193 -8.55 27.50 -2.46
C GLY A 193 -9.52 28.68 -2.52
N GLU A 194 -9.14 29.76 -3.19
CA GLU A 194 -10.05 30.90 -3.41
C GLU A 194 -11.16 30.52 -4.40
N SER A 195 -12.32 30.18 -3.87
CA SER A 195 -13.52 29.98 -4.68
C SER A 195 -14.21 31.33 -4.97
N ARG A 196 -13.45 32.32 -5.47
CA ARG A 196 -13.98 33.65 -5.86
C ARG A 196 -15.11 33.54 -6.88
N ARG A 197 -15.11 32.48 -7.69
CA ARG A 197 -16.12 32.19 -8.73
C ARG A 197 -17.37 31.47 -8.21
N MET A 198 -17.32 30.83 -7.03
CA MET A 198 -18.43 30.03 -6.48
C MET A 198 -19.23 30.78 -5.40
N GLY A 199 -18.69 31.87 -4.84
CA GLY A 199 -19.33 32.64 -3.76
C GLY A 199 -19.39 31.92 -2.39
N GLN A 200 -19.08 30.63 -2.33
CA GLN A 200 -18.99 29.77 -1.14
C GLN A 200 -17.75 28.87 -1.21
N SER A 201 -17.37 28.25 -0.09
CA SER A 201 -16.25 27.31 0.00
C SER A 201 -16.53 26.07 -0.83
N LYS A 202 -15.68 25.74 -1.83
CA LYS A 202 -15.81 24.54 -2.68
C LYS A 202 -15.98 23.26 -1.85
N ALA A 203 -15.28 23.17 -0.72
CA ALA A 203 -15.32 22.01 0.17
C ALA A 203 -16.72 21.69 0.71
N THR A 204 -17.55 22.72 0.93
CA THR A 204 -18.89 22.59 1.54
C THR A 204 -20.02 22.65 0.52
N VAL A 205 -19.70 22.78 -0.78
CA VAL A 205 -20.72 22.80 -1.83
C VAL A 205 -21.44 21.46 -1.83
N PRO A 206 -22.80 21.44 -1.81
CA PRO A 206 -23.55 20.20 -1.93
C PRO A 206 -23.23 19.49 -3.23
N PHE A 207 -22.96 18.19 -3.14
CA PHE A 207 -22.68 17.29 -4.23
C PHE A 207 -23.24 15.90 -3.89
N LEU A 208 -24.19 15.40 -4.69
CA LEU A 208 -24.92 14.14 -4.46
C LEU A 208 -25.52 14.06 -3.03
N GLY A 209 -26.07 15.17 -2.55
CA GLY A 209 -26.75 15.26 -1.25
C GLY A 209 -25.82 15.41 -0.03
N ALA A 210 -24.50 15.46 -0.21
CA ALA A 210 -23.52 15.67 0.86
C ALA A 210 -22.50 16.77 0.49
N PRO A 211 -21.70 17.31 1.42
CA PRO A 211 -20.61 18.20 1.07
C PRO A 211 -19.60 17.54 0.11
N LEU A 212 -19.15 18.24 -0.93
CA LEU A 212 -18.20 17.71 -1.92
C LEU A 212 -16.95 17.09 -1.28
N LEU A 213 -16.41 17.72 -0.23
CA LEU A 213 -15.24 17.21 0.46
C LEU A 213 -15.48 15.84 1.12
N ALA A 214 -16.70 15.58 1.62
CA ALA A 214 -17.05 14.28 2.21
C ALA A 214 -16.87 13.16 1.18
N ARG A 215 -17.33 13.38 -0.06
CA ARG A 215 -17.13 12.42 -1.16
C ARG A 215 -15.65 12.15 -1.40
N ILE A 216 -14.83 13.20 -1.49
CA ILE A 216 -13.41 13.05 -1.83
C ILE A 216 -12.69 12.28 -0.72
N VAL A 217 -12.90 12.69 0.52
CA VAL A 217 -12.39 12.01 1.71
C VAL A 217 -12.78 10.52 1.72
N SER A 218 -14.05 10.18 1.53
CA SER A 218 -14.50 8.78 1.47
C SER A 218 -13.89 7.99 0.31
N ARG A 219 -13.61 8.63 -0.83
CA ARG A 219 -12.99 7.97 -1.98
C ARG A 219 -11.52 7.66 -1.78
N VAL A 220 -10.79 8.52 -1.05
CA VAL A 220 -9.35 8.37 -0.86
C VAL A 220 -8.98 7.66 0.45
N ALA A 221 -9.87 7.63 1.43
CA ALA A 221 -9.68 6.96 2.72
C ALA A 221 -9.19 5.51 2.61
N PRO A 222 -9.64 4.68 1.64
CA PRO A 222 -9.13 3.31 1.50
C PRO A 222 -7.63 3.19 1.19
N ALA A 223 -6.99 4.26 0.68
CA ALA A 223 -5.56 4.30 0.45
C ALA A 223 -4.77 4.85 1.65
N ALA A 224 -5.43 5.42 2.64
CA ALA A 224 -4.83 6.17 3.73
C ALA A 224 -4.58 5.30 4.98
N ASP A 225 -3.37 5.38 5.51
CA ASP A 225 -3.09 4.97 6.89
C ASP A 225 -3.22 6.16 7.86
N GLU A 226 -2.99 7.38 7.35
CA GLU A 226 -3.36 8.64 7.97
C GLU A 226 -4.10 9.49 6.94
N LEU A 227 -5.23 10.08 7.34
CA LEU A 227 -5.98 11.00 6.48
C LEU A 227 -5.99 12.40 7.08
N ILE A 228 -5.46 13.36 6.32
CA ILE A 228 -5.43 14.77 6.70
C ILE A 228 -6.19 15.62 5.71
N VAL A 229 -6.80 16.69 6.20
CA VAL A 229 -7.41 17.74 5.37
C VAL A 229 -6.74 19.05 5.72
N THR A 230 -6.08 19.68 4.75
CA THR A 230 -5.52 21.03 4.92
C THR A 230 -6.59 22.07 4.59
N THR A 231 -6.92 22.94 5.54
CA THR A 231 -8.04 23.89 5.44
C THR A 231 -7.80 25.13 6.28
N ASN A 232 -8.34 26.27 5.85
CA ASN A 232 -8.39 27.49 6.65
C ASN A 232 -9.78 27.74 7.29
N GLU A 233 -10.69 26.79 7.13
CA GLU A 233 -12.07 26.88 7.65
C GLU A 233 -12.45 25.61 8.44
N PRO A 234 -11.66 25.19 9.46
CA PRO A 234 -11.90 23.92 10.15
C PRO A 234 -13.28 23.83 10.80
N ASP A 235 -13.80 24.95 11.33
CA ASP A 235 -15.11 25.02 11.97
C ASP A 235 -16.29 24.68 11.03
N ARG A 236 -16.07 24.72 9.71
CA ARG A 236 -17.09 24.37 8.71
C ARG A 236 -17.08 22.90 8.31
N LEU A 237 -16.11 22.13 8.80
CA LEU A 237 -15.85 20.76 8.36
C LEU A 237 -16.20 19.70 9.42
N GLY A 238 -17.00 20.04 10.42
CA GLY A 238 -17.43 19.09 11.46
C GLY A 238 -18.19 17.85 10.94
N PHE A 239 -18.77 17.93 9.74
CA PHE A 239 -19.41 16.79 9.07
C PHE A 239 -18.43 15.63 8.76
N LEU A 240 -17.11 15.89 8.76
CA LEU A 240 -16.12 14.84 8.52
C LEU A 240 -16.02 13.85 9.68
N ASP A 241 -16.37 14.26 10.90
CA ASP A 241 -16.39 13.40 12.09
C ASP A 241 -17.56 12.39 12.06
N GLU A 242 -18.57 12.64 11.23
CA GLU A 242 -19.75 11.78 11.08
C GLU A 242 -19.57 10.69 10.02
N LEU A 243 -18.45 10.71 9.29
CA LEU A 243 -18.17 9.72 8.24
C LEU A 243 -17.71 8.40 8.85
N ASP A 244 -18.29 7.30 8.39
CA ASP A 244 -17.88 5.95 8.73
C ASP A 244 -16.63 5.57 7.93
N LEU A 245 -15.45 5.92 8.47
CA LEU A 245 -14.14 5.68 7.86
C LEU A 245 -13.27 4.83 8.79
N ASP A 246 -12.46 3.95 8.19
CA ASP A 246 -11.49 3.13 8.92
C ASP A 246 -10.36 3.98 9.56
N CYS A 247 -10.12 5.19 9.04
CA CYS A 247 -9.18 6.16 9.59
C CYS A 247 -9.85 7.50 9.89
N PRO A 248 -9.65 8.09 11.09
CA PRO A 248 -10.21 9.39 11.43
C PRO A 248 -9.54 10.50 10.64
N VAL A 249 -10.29 11.54 10.30
CA VAL A 249 -9.78 12.70 9.56
C VAL A 249 -9.14 13.70 10.52
N ARG A 250 -7.90 14.10 10.25
CA ARG A 250 -7.24 15.19 10.98
C ARG A 250 -7.27 16.49 10.19
N LEU A 251 -7.93 17.50 10.75
CA LEU A 251 -7.91 18.85 10.19
C LEU A 251 -6.59 19.56 10.51
N VAL A 252 -6.00 20.18 9.50
CA VAL A 252 -4.72 20.90 9.58
C VAL A 252 -4.92 22.29 9.00
N THR A 253 -4.55 23.34 9.74
CA THR A 253 -4.54 24.71 9.24
C THR A 253 -3.22 25.05 8.58
N ASP A 254 -3.24 25.90 7.54
CA ASP A 254 -2.03 26.28 6.82
C ASP A 254 -0.99 26.94 7.76
N SER A 255 0.26 26.52 7.63
CA SER A 255 1.40 27.11 8.37
C SER A 255 1.77 28.51 7.86
N TYR A 256 1.23 28.91 6.70
CA TYR A 256 1.60 30.12 5.97
C TYR A 256 0.47 31.15 5.98
N SER A 257 0.83 32.43 6.12
CA SER A 257 -0.12 33.55 6.15
C SER A 257 -0.79 33.83 4.80
N GLU A 258 -0.19 33.39 3.70
CA GLU A 258 -0.69 33.57 2.34
C GLU A 258 -1.05 32.23 1.72
N ARG A 259 -2.19 32.17 1.02
CA ARG A 259 -2.67 30.96 0.36
C ARG A 259 -1.88 30.68 -0.93
N GLY A 260 -1.67 29.41 -1.22
CA GLY A 260 -1.04 28.98 -2.48
C GLY A 260 -0.96 27.48 -2.60
N ALA A 261 -0.98 27.00 -3.85
CA ALA A 261 -0.86 25.58 -4.20
C ALA A 261 0.37 24.94 -3.54
N LEU A 262 1.54 25.56 -3.74
CA LEU A 262 2.82 25.09 -3.18
C LEU A 262 2.87 25.14 -1.65
N LYS A 263 2.34 26.20 -1.04
CA LYS A 263 2.30 26.36 0.43
C LYS A 263 1.37 25.35 1.10
N GLY A 264 0.26 24.99 0.45
CA GLY A 264 -0.64 23.93 0.89
C GLY A 264 0.02 22.55 0.84
N MET A 265 0.83 22.27 -0.19
CA MET A 265 1.65 21.05 -0.24
C MET A 265 2.68 21.01 0.88
N ALA A 266 3.40 22.11 1.12
CA ALA A 266 4.36 22.19 2.23
C ALA A 266 3.67 21.95 3.59
N THR A 267 2.50 22.54 3.83
CA THR A 267 1.68 22.28 5.03
C THR A 267 1.32 20.80 5.15
N ALA A 268 0.90 20.16 4.05
CA ALA A 268 0.57 18.73 4.05
C ALA A 268 1.79 17.87 4.41
N PHE A 269 2.96 18.17 3.84
CA PHE A 269 4.20 17.46 4.14
C PHE A 269 4.64 17.66 5.60
N GLU A 270 4.60 18.89 6.12
CA GLU A 270 4.91 19.21 7.51
C GLU A 270 4.01 18.42 8.47
N ALA A 271 2.71 18.40 8.18
CA ALA A 271 1.73 17.78 9.04
C ALA A 271 1.76 16.26 9.01
N ALA A 272 2.08 15.64 7.87
CA ALA A 272 2.08 14.18 7.72
C ALA A 272 2.98 13.48 8.75
N ARG A 273 2.51 12.38 9.34
CA ARG A 273 3.31 11.57 10.28
C ARG A 273 4.22 10.59 9.54
N GLY A 274 3.75 10.10 8.39
CA GLY A 274 4.45 9.12 7.58
C GLY A 274 5.54 9.70 6.68
N PRO A 275 6.43 8.85 6.15
CA PRO A 275 7.45 9.24 5.18
C PRO A 275 6.89 9.44 3.76
N ILE A 276 5.68 8.94 3.48
CA ILE A 276 5.02 9.06 2.18
C ILE A 276 3.72 9.86 2.32
N VAL A 277 3.54 10.83 1.43
CA VAL A 277 2.39 11.73 1.40
C VAL A 277 1.76 11.74 0.01
N ALA A 278 0.52 11.28 -0.11
CA ALA A 278 -0.30 11.49 -1.28
C ALA A 278 -1.03 12.83 -1.15
N VAL A 279 -0.96 13.70 -2.15
CA VAL A 279 -1.67 14.99 -2.13
C VAL A 279 -2.81 14.94 -3.15
N VAL A 280 -4.03 15.25 -2.69
CA VAL A 280 -5.26 15.23 -3.48
C VAL A 280 -5.97 16.59 -3.41
N ALA A 281 -6.40 17.15 -4.54
CA ALA A 281 -7.20 18.38 -4.54
C ALA A 281 -8.68 18.12 -4.19
N CYS A 282 -9.31 19.07 -3.48
CA CYS A 282 -10.73 19.00 -3.11
C CYS A 282 -11.72 19.24 -4.27
N ASP A 283 -11.26 19.38 -5.51
CA ASP A 283 -12.11 19.47 -6.71
C ASP A 283 -11.96 18.27 -7.65
N MET A 284 -11.17 17.27 -7.26
CA MET A 284 -11.03 15.99 -7.98
C MET A 284 -12.12 15.02 -7.54
N VAL A 285 -13.32 15.21 -8.07
CA VAL A 285 -14.54 14.44 -7.75
C VAL A 285 -14.37 12.92 -7.95
N PHE A 286 -13.44 12.54 -8.84
CA PHE A 286 -13.10 11.16 -9.21
C PHE A 286 -11.76 10.69 -8.64
N ALA A 287 -11.23 11.35 -7.60
CA ALA A 287 -10.01 10.92 -6.92
C ALA A 287 -10.04 9.40 -6.64
N SER A 288 -8.88 8.76 -6.78
CA SER A 288 -8.78 7.31 -6.94
C SER A 288 -7.80 6.73 -5.93
N ALA A 289 -8.33 6.07 -4.90
CA ALA A 289 -7.52 5.28 -3.96
C ALA A 289 -6.67 4.19 -4.65
N PRO A 290 -7.15 3.44 -5.66
CA PRO A 290 -6.31 2.49 -6.40
C PRO A 290 -5.08 3.15 -7.02
N LEU A 291 -5.24 4.35 -7.60
CA LEU A 291 -4.10 5.06 -8.20
C LEU A 291 -3.09 5.48 -7.13
N ILE A 292 -3.56 6.03 -6.00
CA ILE A 292 -2.68 6.39 -4.87
C ILE A 292 -1.88 5.17 -4.38
N ALA A 293 -2.52 4.01 -4.29
CA ALA A 293 -1.85 2.78 -3.85
C ALA A 293 -0.73 2.34 -4.82
N GLU A 294 -0.99 2.38 -6.13
CA GLU A 294 -0.01 2.05 -7.17
C GLU A 294 1.15 3.05 -7.21
N GLU A 295 0.86 4.35 -7.08
CA GLU A 295 1.89 5.39 -7.01
C GLU A 295 2.77 5.25 -5.78
N ALA A 296 2.18 4.97 -4.61
CA ALA A 296 2.92 4.72 -3.38
C ALA A 296 3.79 3.47 -3.48
N HIS A 297 3.30 2.41 -4.13
CA HIS A 297 4.07 1.20 -4.38
C HIS A 297 5.26 1.48 -5.30
N MET A 298 5.04 2.15 -6.44
CA MET A 298 6.10 2.56 -7.36
C MET A 298 7.13 3.47 -6.68
N LEU A 299 6.67 4.40 -5.82
CA LEU A 299 7.56 5.28 -5.06
C LEU A 299 8.43 4.47 -4.09
N HIS A 300 7.85 3.49 -3.39
CA HIS A 300 8.55 2.66 -2.41
C HIS A 300 9.61 1.77 -3.06
N GLU A 301 9.31 1.11 -4.19
CA GLU A 301 10.26 0.28 -4.93
C GLU A 301 11.30 1.10 -5.70
N GLY A 302 10.92 2.28 -6.17
CA GLY A 302 11.75 3.18 -6.96
C GLY A 302 12.70 4.05 -6.12
N ARG A 303 13.66 4.66 -6.81
CA ARG A 303 14.56 5.70 -6.25
C ARG A 303 14.02 7.12 -6.46
N PHE A 304 12.73 7.26 -6.69
CA PHE A 304 12.11 8.56 -6.94
C PHE A 304 11.77 9.27 -5.64
N ASP A 305 11.79 10.59 -5.67
CA ASP A 305 11.28 11.46 -4.60
C ASP A 305 9.78 11.68 -4.73
N ALA A 306 9.24 11.66 -5.95
CA ALA A 306 7.80 11.72 -6.18
C ALA A 306 7.38 10.88 -7.38
N VAL A 307 6.20 10.28 -7.32
CA VAL A 307 5.53 9.66 -8.47
C VAL A 307 4.34 10.54 -8.83
N VAL A 308 4.37 11.06 -10.05
CA VAL A 308 3.41 12.06 -10.52
C VAL A 308 2.78 11.60 -11.84
N PRO A 309 1.44 11.56 -11.95
CA PRO A 309 0.79 11.34 -13.22
C PRO A 309 1.07 12.47 -14.18
N CYS A 310 1.28 12.10 -15.44
CA CYS A 310 1.44 13.05 -16.51
C CYS A 310 0.48 12.73 -17.66
N ASN A 311 -0.11 13.78 -18.22
CA ASN A 311 -0.90 13.71 -19.43
C ASN A 311 -0.36 14.71 -20.48
N LYS A 312 -1.03 14.81 -21.63
CA LYS A 312 -0.65 15.74 -22.70
C LYS A 312 -0.64 17.23 -22.29
N PHE A 313 -1.26 17.57 -21.16
CA PHE A 313 -1.37 18.93 -20.63
C PHE A 313 -0.37 19.22 -19.51
N GLY A 314 0.35 18.22 -19.01
CA GLY A 314 1.39 18.38 -17.98
C GLY A 314 1.23 17.37 -16.84
N TYR A 315 1.76 17.77 -15.68
CA TYR A 315 1.71 17.01 -14.44
C TYR A 315 0.42 17.25 -13.67
N GLU A 316 -0.03 16.24 -12.92
CA GLU A 316 -1.13 16.32 -11.97
C GLU A 316 -0.59 16.31 -10.54
N PRO A 317 -0.05 17.42 -10.01
CA PRO A 317 0.62 17.46 -8.70
C PRO A 317 -0.33 17.27 -7.50
N PHE A 318 -1.63 17.35 -7.74
CA PHE A 318 -2.67 17.17 -6.72
C PHE A 318 -3.42 15.85 -6.89
N HIS A 319 -2.78 14.88 -7.53
CA HIS A 319 -3.11 13.47 -7.43
C HIS A 319 -1.81 12.72 -7.69
N ALA A 320 -0.92 12.80 -6.71
CA ALA A 320 0.44 12.32 -6.80
C ALA A 320 0.97 11.98 -5.41
N VAL A 321 2.03 11.17 -5.37
CA VAL A 321 2.62 10.67 -4.12
C VAL A 321 4.07 11.12 -3.99
N TYR A 322 4.42 11.59 -2.80
CA TYR A 322 5.68 12.29 -2.50
C TYR A 322 6.39 11.65 -1.31
N ARG A 323 7.73 11.58 -1.36
CA ARG A 323 8.56 11.34 -0.17
C ARG A 323 8.63 12.63 0.62
N LYS A 324 8.18 12.58 1.86
CA LYS A 324 8.02 13.75 2.73
C LYS A 324 9.27 14.61 2.80
N GLU A 325 10.40 14.06 3.24
CA GLU A 325 11.62 14.84 3.54
C GLU A 325 12.20 15.57 2.32
N PRO A 326 12.54 14.91 1.19
CA PRO A 326 13.12 15.60 0.05
C PRO A 326 12.14 16.58 -0.59
N CYS A 327 10.85 16.23 -0.69
CA CYS A 327 9.84 17.11 -1.28
C CYS A 327 9.52 18.32 -0.39
N LEU A 328 9.52 18.16 0.94
CA LEU A 328 9.36 19.27 1.88
C LEU A 328 10.52 20.27 1.76
N ALA A 329 11.76 19.78 1.77
CA ALA A 329 12.94 20.63 1.61
C ALA A 329 12.92 21.39 0.27
N ALA A 330 12.58 20.71 -0.83
CA ALA A 330 12.47 21.33 -2.14
C ALA A 330 11.33 22.36 -2.22
N ALA A 331 10.17 22.05 -1.62
CA ALA A 331 9.03 22.97 -1.56
C ALA A 331 9.35 24.22 -0.73
N HIS A 332 10.02 24.09 0.41
CA HIS A 332 10.49 25.23 1.21
C HIS A 332 11.43 26.12 0.41
N ALA A 333 12.44 25.54 -0.26
CA ALA A 333 13.37 26.31 -1.09
C ALA A 333 12.66 27.04 -2.25
N ALA A 334 11.65 26.44 -2.87
CA ALA A 334 10.83 27.08 -3.89
C ALA A 334 10.02 28.26 -3.33
N ILE A 335 9.38 28.09 -2.17
CA ILE A 335 8.64 29.16 -1.48
C ILE A 335 9.56 30.33 -1.16
N GLU A 336 10.78 30.08 -0.67
CA GLU A 336 11.77 31.12 -0.38
C GLU A 336 12.20 31.91 -1.62
N ARG A 337 12.23 31.27 -2.80
CA ARG A 337 12.47 31.94 -4.09
C ARG A 337 11.26 32.75 -4.60
N GLY A 338 10.13 32.72 -3.90
CA GLY A 338 8.90 33.39 -4.30
C GLY A 338 8.11 32.62 -5.37
N GLU A 339 8.39 31.33 -5.55
CA GLU A 339 7.62 30.47 -6.43
C GLU A 339 6.25 30.13 -5.82
N VAL A 340 5.26 29.81 -6.65
CA VAL A 340 3.86 29.73 -6.21
C VAL A 340 3.11 28.52 -6.75
N ARG A 341 3.56 27.91 -7.85
CA ARG A 341 2.90 26.78 -8.48
C ARG A 341 3.38 25.50 -7.82
N ALA A 342 2.47 24.54 -7.65
CA ALA A 342 2.77 23.22 -7.07
C ALA A 342 3.95 22.50 -7.74
N ARG A 343 4.15 22.70 -9.05
CA ARG A 343 5.23 22.06 -9.82
C ARG A 343 6.57 22.78 -9.77
N ASP A 344 6.67 23.96 -9.16
CA ASP A 344 7.88 24.79 -9.30
C ASP A 344 9.12 24.14 -8.65
N PHE A 345 8.95 23.21 -7.70
CA PHE A 345 10.06 22.46 -7.10
C PHE A 345 10.44 21.16 -7.84
N PHE A 346 9.74 20.80 -8.91
CA PHE A 346 9.90 19.49 -9.58
C PHE A 346 11.29 19.30 -10.19
N ASP A 347 11.92 20.37 -10.66
CA ASP A 347 13.28 20.31 -11.22
C ASP A 347 14.37 20.06 -10.16
N SER A 348 14.00 20.09 -8.87
CA SER A 348 14.91 19.89 -7.73
C SER A 348 14.79 18.50 -7.10
N ILE A 349 13.97 17.61 -7.65
CA ILE A 349 13.69 16.27 -7.12
C ILE A 349 13.65 15.21 -8.22
N ASP A 350 13.87 13.95 -7.86
CA ASP A 350 13.80 12.84 -8.80
C ASP A 350 12.35 12.38 -9.04
N LEU A 351 11.83 12.62 -10.25
CA LEU A 351 10.45 12.27 -10.61
C LEU A 351 10.33 10.89 -11.28
N GLY A 352 9.46 10.06 -10.72
CA GLY A 352 8.85 8.92 -11.41
C GLY A 352 7.59 9.38 -12.14
N LEU A 353 7.48 9.12 -13.44
CA LEU A 353 6.31 9.50 -14.21
C LEU A 353 5.35 8.32 -14.34
N PHE A 354 4.12 8.50 -13.87
CA PHE A 354 3.06 7.51 -14.06
C PHE A 354 2.46 7.70 -15.46
N GLN A 355 2.83 6.82 -16.39
CA GLN A 355 2.48 6.95 -17.80
C GLN A 355 1.08 6.40 -18.11
N ARG A 356 0.58 6.66 -19.33
CA ARG A 356 -0.80 6.35 -19.73
C ARG A 356 -1.18 4.86 -19.64
N ASP A 357 -0.25 3.96 -19.92
CA ASP A 357 -0.55 2.52 -19.92
C ASP A 357 -0.70 1.99 -18.48
N ASP A 358 0.13 2.48 -17.55
CA ASP A 358 0.01 2.18 -16.12
C ASP A 358 -1.26 2.81 -15.53
N LEU A 359 -1.58 4.05 -15.93
CA LEU A 359 -2.81 4.74 -15.53
C LEU A 359 -4.06 3.96 -15.95
N ARG A 360 -4.08 3.37 -17.15
CA ARG A 360 -5.22 2.55 -17.63
C ARG A 360 -5.37 1.24 -16.86
N ARG A 361 -4.29 0.69 -16.32
CA ARG A 361 -4.36 -0.51 -15.47
C ARG A 361 -4.87 -0.16 -14.08
N ALA A 362 -4.35 0.91 -13.48
CA ALA A 362 -4.72 1.37 -12.15
C ALA A 362 -6.14 1.95 -12.09
N VAL A 363 -6.55 2.69 -13.14
CA VAL A 363 -7.87 3.32 -13.26
C VAL A 363 -8.46 3.03 -14.65
N PRO A 364 -9.00 1.81 -14.88
CA PRO A 364 -9.56 1.43 -16.19
C PRO A 364 -10.68 2.36 -16.66
N GLU A 365 -11.43 2.92 -15.71
CA GLU A 365 -12.53 3.84 -15.95
C GLU A 365 -12.04 5.27 -16.26
N GLY A 366 -10.76 5.59 -16.03
CA GLY A 366 -10.21 6.93 -16.24
C GLY A 366 -10.89 8.02 -15.38
N GLY A 367 -10.83 9.27 -15.85
CA GLY A 367 -11.57 10.40 -15.26
C GLY A 367 -11.07 10.93 -13.91
N CYS A 368 -10.11 10.28 -13.26
CA CYS A 368 -9.61 10.63 -11.92
C CYS A 368 -9.01 12.04 -11.78
N PHE A 369 -8.63 12.68 -12.89
CA PHE A 369 -8.07 14.05 -12.92
C PHE A 369 -9.09 15.12 -13.36
N ILE A 370 -10.38 14.77 -13.48
CA ILE A 370 -11.41 15.75 -13.83
C ILE A 370 -11.64 16.69 -12.63
N ASN A 371 -11.32 17.96 -12.84
CA ASN A 371 -11.52 19.02 -11.88
C ASN A 371 -12.87 19.73 -12.11
N ALA A 372 -13.64 19.91 -11.05
CA ALA A 372 -14.88 20.69 -11.07
C ALA A 372 -14.67 22.07 -10.43
N ASN A 373 -14.67 23.12 -11.26
CA ASN A 373 -14.30 24.48 -10.85
C ASN A 373 -15.50 25.42 -10.70
N THR A 374 -16.66 25.04 -11.23
CA THR A 374 -17.88 25.85 -11.22
C THR A 374 -19.10 25.02 -10.76
N PRO A 375 -20.18 25.66 -10.28
CA PRO A 375 -21.38 24.94 -9.87
C PRO A 375 -22.03 24.20 -11.06
N ASP A 376 -22.02 24.81 -12.24
CA ASP A 376 -22.55 24.20 -13.46
C ASP A 376 -21.78 22.94 -13.88
N GLU A 377 -20.45 22.91 -13.68
CA GLU A 377 -19.65 21.70 -13.91
C GLU A 377 -20.01 20.61 -12.91
N LEU A 378 -20.14 20.94 -11.62
CA LEU A 378 -20.58 20.00 -10.59
C LEU A 378 -21.96 19.42 -10.92
N SER A 379 -22.96 20.23 -11.25
CA SER A 379 -24.31 19.74 -11.58
C SER A 379 -24.39 18.96 -12.89
N ARG A 380 -23.42 19.13 -13.81
CA ARG A 380 -23.30 18.22 -14.98
C ARG A 380 -22.71 16.88 -14.58
N ILE A 381 -21.71 16.90 -13.70
CA ILE A 381 -21.07 15.69 -13.18
C ILE A 381 -22.07 14.90 -12.33
N GLU A 382 -22.84 15.54 -11.46
CA GLU A 382 -23.89 14.90 -10.64
C GLU A 382 -24.87 14.14 -11.52
N ARG A 383 -25.45 14.81 -12.53
CA ARG A 383 -26.39 14.17 -13.46
C ARG A 383 -25.77 12.98 -14.19
N SER A 384 -24.52 13.09 -14.62
CA SER A 384 -23.84 11.97 -15.27
C SER A 384 -23.60 10.79 -14.32
N ILE A 385 -23.30 11.04 -13.04
CA ILE A 385 -23.19 9.97 -12.04
C ILE A 385 -24.56 9.34 -11.74
N GLU A 386 -25.63 10.13 -11.67
CA GLU A 386 -26.99 9.63 -11.43
C GLU A 386 -27.52 8.79 -12.61
N GLU A 387 -27.18 9.17 -13.86
CA GLU A 387 -27.61 8.47 -15.08
C GLU A 387 -26.77 7.23 -15.39
N ASP A 388 -25.44 7.35 -15.37
CA ASP A 388 -24.51 6.34 -15.88
C ASP A 388 -23.69 5.64 -14.78
N GLY A 389 -23.88 6.03 -13.51
CA GLY A 389 -23.06 5.59 -12.38
C GLY A 389 -21.66 6.22 -12.37
N ASP A 390 -20.88 5.90 -11.34
CA ASP A 390 -19.54 6.47 -11.12
C ASP A 390 -18.54 6.14 -12.26
N ARG A 391 -18.87 5.15 -13.10
CA ARG A 391 -18.05 4.69 -14.24
C ARG A 391 -18.33 5.44 -15.54
N GLY A 392 -19.45 6.17 -15.62
CA GLY A 392 -19.98 6.76 -16.85
C GLY A 392 -19.20 7.95 -17.40
N ILE A 393 -18.28 8.51 -16.60
CA ILE A 393 -17.44 9.66 -16.97
C ILE A 393 -16.11 9.20 -17.59
N ALA A 394 -15.98 7.89 -17.82
CA ALA A 394 -14.91 7.32 -18.62
C ALA A 394 -14.88 7.91 -20.03
N CYS A 395 -13.86 8.73 -20.31
CA CYS A 395 -13.44 9.07 -21.67
C CYS A 395 -14.49 9.77 -22.55
N ARG A 396 -14.91 10.98 -22.17
CA ARG A 396 -15.29 12.00 -23.17
C ARG A 396 -14.37 13.22 -23.11
N ARG A 397 -13.04 13.04 -23.27
CA ARG A 397 -12.10 13.96 -23.98
C ARG A 397 -10.63 13.57 -23.87
#